data_AF-A0A9E1MLB9-F1
#
_entry.id   AF-A0A9E1MLB9-F1
#
_cell.length_a   1.000
_cell.length_b   1.000
_cell.length_c   1.000
_cell.angle_alpha   90.00
_cell.angle_beta   90.00
_cell.angle_gamma   90.00
#
_symmetry.space_group_name_H-M   'P 1'
#
loop_
_entity.id
_entity.type
_entity.pdbx_description
1 polymer ?
#
loop_
_entity_poly.entity_id
_entity_poly.type
_entity_poly.pdbx_seq_one_letter_code
_entity_poly.pdbx_strand_id
1 'polypeptide(L)'
;MALDKLQFDRTAAAPGTFSTDMLNRIEDWTAFLADKLRGYGYWANITPRNAERPQTSRLPDGYTELEYIQSSGTQYIKTDVLIDSDGKVDMDVEIPTEPTAQLFVFGVSVTGDNERYGVTYLPGDKYWRNVHSTGDGSEANFPTTLKAVGRHRIVKDGNQCTIDGITMSTTQRTFTSSRPVFLFARNQEGSPIHIASARLYSCKMYRKGALVRDFIPCKNASGTVGLYDLVGKKFYTNAGTGAFIAGTEAPPPELLDPALWYQSDIPTRGEIDRIRRNVDALQTGFANLPDWREILYNNTVDFGQANALEWDLQRIYDWMNAMVAAFLTRQANTIFMQAGGILNA
;
A
#
# COMPACT_ATOMS: atom_id res chain seq x y z
N MET A 1 -3.20 -6.50 21.92
CA MET A 1 -3.57 -7.18 20.67
C MET A 1 -4.26 -8.49 21.06
N ALA A 2 -5.41 -8.83 20.50
CA ALA A 2 -6.00 -10.15 20.74
C ALA A 2 -5.23 -11.14 19.86
N LEU A 3 -4.61 -12.16 20.45
CA LEU A 3 -3.92 -13.21 19.71
C LEU A 3 -4.96 -14.17 19.11
N ASP A 4 -4.74 -14.57 17.86
CA ASP A 4 -5.52 -15.63 17.24
C ASP A 4 -5.37 -16.92 18.04
N LYS A 5 -6.49 -17.63 18.27
CA LYS A 5 -6.48 -18.85 19.09
C LYS A 5 -5.57 -19.91 18.45
N LEU A 6 -4.66 -20.49 19.24
CA LEU A 6 -3.86 -21.65 18.83
C LEU A 6 -4.77 -22.79 18.37
N GLN A 7 -4.35 -23.45 17.30
CA GLN A 7 -5.10 -24.53 16.68
C GLN A 7 -4.23 -25.78 16.68
N PHE A 8 -4.69 -26.83 17.35
CA PHE A 8 -4.01 -28.12 17.46
C PHE A 8 -5.01 -29.26 17.20
N ASP A 9 -4.52 -30.47 16.91
CA ASP A 9 -5.30 -31.67 16.57
C ASP A 9 -6.04 -31.61 15.21
N ARG A 10 -5.46 -30.90 14.24
CA ARG A 10 -5.92 -30.94 12.84
C ARG A 10 -5.81 -32.36 12.27
N THR A 11 -6.84 -32.81 11.54
CA THR A 11 -6.86 -34.07 10.79
C THR A 11 -6.72 -33.81 9.28
N ALA A 12 -6.28 -34.81 8.52
CA ALA A 12 -5.73 -34.72 7.15
C ALA A 12 -6.62 -34.14 6.03
N ALA A 13 -7.77 -33.52 6.33
CA ALA A 13 -8.71 -33.02 5.32
C ALA A 13 -8.40 -31.61 4.75
N ALA A 14 -7.24 -31.04 5.03
CA ALA A 14 -6.71 -29.91 4.27
C ALA A 14 -5.22 -30.14 4.00
N PRO A 15 -4.71 -29.84 2.79
CA PRO A 15 -3.31 -30.06 2.46
C PRO A 15 -2.39 -29.46 3.52
N GLY A 16 -1.57 -30.32 4.12
CA GLY A 16 -0.57 -29.98 5.12
C GLY A 16 0.56 -29.15 4.51
N THR A 17 0.35 -27.85 4.46
CA THR A 17 1.42 -26.85 4.33
C THR A 17 1.30 -25.91 5.52
N PHE A 18 2.44 -25.47 6.05
CA PHE A 18 2.47 -24.33 6.95
C PHE A 18 1.86 -23.14 6.21
N SER A 19 0.57 -22.88 6.42
CA SER A 19 -0.10 -21.73 5.83
C SER A 19 0.48 -20.47 6.46
N THR A 20 0.42 -19.38 5.71
CA THR A 20 0.82 -18.05 6.19
C THR A 20 0.20 -17.71 7.54
N ASP A 21 -1.10 -17.96 7.71
CA ASP A 21 -1.83 -17.68 8.95
C ASP A 21 -1.31 -18.52 10.13
N MET A 22 -0.96 -19.77 9.88
CA MET A 22 -0.41 -20.66 10.92
C MET A 22 0.99 -20.24 11.34
N LEU A 23 1.85 -19.92 10.36
CA LEU A 23 3.19 -19.42 10.61
C LEU A 23 3.16 -18.14 11.44
N ASN A 24 2.38 -17.13 11.00
CA ASN A 24 2.24 -15.87 11.73
C ASN A 24 1.71 -16.10 13.15
N ARG A 25 0.69 -16.96 13.32
CA ARG A 25 0.18 -17.29 14.65
C ARG A 25 1.22 -17.95 15.56
N ILE A 26 2.03 -18.87 15.04
CA ILE A 26 3.12 -19.48 15.82
C ILE A 26 4.14 -18.43 16.25
N GLU A 27 4.55 -17.53 15.35
CA GLU A 27 5.49 -16.44 15.66
C GLU A 27 4.93 -15.50 16.74
N ASP A 28 3.67 -15.08 16.58
CA ASP A 28 2.99 -14.16 17.51
C ASP A 28 2.89 -14.76 18.91
N TRP A 29 2.47 -16.03 19.02
CA TRP A 29 2.40 -16.73 20.31
C TRP A 29 3.77 -16.94 20.92
N THR A 30 4.78 -17.25 20.10
CA THR A 30 6.15 -17.41 20.57
C THR A 30 6.69 -16.12 21.16
N ALA A 31 6.51 -14.99 20.47
CA ALA A 31 6.92 -13.68 20.94
C ALA A 31 6.16 -13.25 22.21
N PHE A 32 4.84 -13.46 22.23
CA PHE A 32 4.00 -13.17 23.39
C PHE A 32 4.43 -13.95 24.63
N LEU A 33 4.67 -15.26 24.51
CA LEU A 33 5.09 -16.09 25.63
C LEU A 33 6.49 -15.72 26.11
N ALA A 34 7.43 -15.42 25.21
CA ALA A 34 8.76 -14.94 25.61
C ALA A 34 8.67 -13.66 26.44
N ASP A 35 7.82 -12.70 26.03
CA ASP A 35 7.61 -11.45 26.76
C ASP A 35 6.93 -11.67 28.12
N LYS A 36 5.91 -12.52 28.17
CA LYS A 36 5.24 -12.91 29.43
C LYS A 36 6.19 -13.56 30.40
N LEU A 37 6.97 -14.55 29.95
CA LEU A 37 7.97 -15.24 30.75
C LEU A 37 9.04 -14.27 31.27
N ARG A 38 9.51 -13.34 30.42
CA ARG A 38 10.42 -12.27 30.84
C ARG A 38 9.83 -11.41 31.94
N GLY A 39 8.54 -11.07 31.85
CA GLY A 39 7.81 -10.37 32.91
C GLY A 39 7.79 -11.11 34.25
N TYR A 40 7.92 -12.44 34.24
CA TYR A 40 8.02 -13.28 35.44
C TYR A 40 9.48 -13.65 35.82
N GLY A 41 10.48 -13.10 35.14
CA GLY A 41 11.90 -13.35 35.40
C GLY A 41 12.49 -14.58 34.72
N TYR A 42 11.73 -15.25 33.85
CA TYR A 42 12.21 -16.35 33.00
C TYR A 42 12.76 -15.80 31.68
N TRP A 43 13.79 -16.44 31.13
CA TRP A 43 14.43 -15.96 29.89
C TRP A 43 14.44 -17.02 28.81
N ALA A 44 13.89 -16.69 27.64
CA ALA A 44 13.91 -17.53 26.45
C ALA A 44 14.61 -16.80 25.29
N ASN A 45 15.64 -17.44 24.74
CA ASN A 45 16.41 -16.89 23.62
C ASN A 45 15.71 -17.19 22.28
N ILE A 46 14.73 -16.36 21.91
CA ILE A 46 14.05 -16.47 20.62
C ILE A 46 14.72 -15.60 19.56
N THR A 47 14.70 -16.06 18.31
CA THR A 47 15.14 -15.31 17.13
C THR A 47 13.92 -14.97 16.27
N PRO A 48 13.47 -13.70 16.19
CA PRO A 48 12.34 -13.33 15.36
C PRO A 48 12.64 -13.56 13.88
N ARG A 49 11.59 -13.66 13.06
CA ARG A 49 11.77 -13.73 11.62
C ARG A 49 12.30 -12.39 11.12
N ASN A 50 13.22 -12.45 10.16
CA ASN A 50 13.66 -11.31 9.40
C ASN A 50 13.97 -11.77 7.97
N ALA A 51 12.96 -11.72 7.10
CA ALA A 51 13.15 -12.09 5.71
C ALA A 51 13.98 -11.03 4.98
N GLU A 52 15.07 -11.46 4.33
CA GLU A 52 15.77 -10.62 3.35
C GLU A 52 14.84 -10.41 2.14
N ARG A 53 14.12 -9.30 2.16
CA ARG A 53 13.34 -8.84 1.01
C ARG A 53 14.15 -7.77 0.29
N PRO A 54 14.46 -7.92 -1.01
CA PRO A 54 15.02 -6.84 -1.79
C PRO A 54 14.04 -5.66 -1.75
N GLN A 55 14.35 -4.63 -0.96
CA GLN A 55 13.69 -3.34 -1.08
C GLN A 55 14.27 -2.61 -2.28
N THR A 56 14.09 -3.19 -3.47
CA THR A 56 14.51 -2.50 -4.68
C THR A 56 13.52 -1.37 -4.88
N SER A 57 13.99 -0.13 -4.64
CA SER A 57 13.32 1.07 -5.11
C SER A 57 12.83 0.83 -6.53
N ARG A 58 11.56 1.14 -6.79
CA ARG A 58 11.01 1.06 -8.15
C ARG A 58 11.58 2.15 -9.07
N LEU A 59 12.35 3.08 -8.50
CA LEU A 59 13.05 4.14 -9.18
C LEU A 59 14.54 3.81 -9.36
N PRO A 60 15.24 4.42 -10.33
CA PRO A 60 16.68 4.27 -10.49
C PRO A 60 17.47 4.72 -9.25
N ASP A 61 18.70 4.25 -9.13
CA ASP A 61 19.61 4.67 -8.06
C ASP A 61 19.76 6.20 -8.01
N GLY A 62 19.71 6.75 -6.79
CA GLY A 62 19.77 8.19 -6.53
C GLY A 62 18.46 8.94 -6.75
N TYR A 63 17.40 8.28 -7.22
CA TYR A 63 16.07 8.90 -7.26
C TYR A 63 15.35 8.73 -5.93
N THR A 64 14.56 9.73 -5.58
CA THR A 64 13.71 9.74 -4.39
C THR A 64 12.25 9.83 -4.82
N GLU A 65 11.42 8.90 -4.35
CA GLU A 65 9.98 8.95 -4.60
C GLU A 65 9.32 10.05 -3.78
N LEU A 66 8.35 10.76 -4.37
CA LEU A 66 7.59 11.83 -3.73
C LEU A 66 6.12 11.44 -3.65
N GLU A 67 5.40 11.95 -2.65
CA GLU A 67 3.94 11.77 -2.59
C GLU A 67 3.26 12.44 -3.79
N TYR A 68 3.73 13.62 -4.16
CA TYR A 68 3.22 14.38 -5.29
C TYR A 68 4.27 15.32 -5.89
N ILE A 69 4.01 15.75 -7.12
CA ILE A 69 4.57 16.99 -7.67
C ILE A 69 3.46 18.03 -7.81
N GLN A 70 3.78 19.30 -7.60
CA GLN A 70 2.80 20.39 -7.69
C GLN A 70 3.20 21.43 -8.73
N SER A 71 2.28 21.69 -9.66
CA SER A 71 2.33 22.85 -10.55
C SER A 71 1.73 24.07 -9.82
N SER A 72 2.37 25.23 -9.99
CA SER A 72 1.83 26.53 -9.58
C SER A 72 1.03 27.22 -10.70
N GLY A 73 0.74 26.51 -11.80
CA GLY A 73 0.05 27.04 -12.98
C GLY A 73 0.97 27.48 -14.13
N THR A 74 2.27 27.17 -14.06
CA THR A 74 3.23 27.44 -15.15
C THR A 74 3.99 26.21 -15.62
N GLN A 75 3.84 25.09 -14.91
CA GLN A 75 4.50 23.84 -15.21
C GLN A 75 3.55 22.86 -15.90
N TYR A 76 4.08 22.09 -16.85
CA TYR A 76 3.34 21.01 -17.52
C TYR A 76 4.32 19.93 -18.00
N ILE A 77 3.80 18.74 -18.30
CA ILE A 77 4.60 17.60 -18.78
C ILE A 77 4.10 17.15 -20.14
N LYS A 78 5.04 16.97 -21.08
CA LYS A 78 4.79 16.33 -22.38
C LYS A 78 4.94 14.82 -22.21
N THR A 79 3.85 14.06 -22.36
CA THR A 79 3.86 12.60 -22.06
C THR A 79 4.46 11.73 -23.15
N ASP A 80 4.64 12.31 -24.36
CA ASP A 80 4.92 11.61 -25.62
C ASP A 80 3.84 10.57 -26.02
N VAL A 81 2.68 10.55 -25.35
CA VAL A 81 1.58 9.60 -25.65
C VAL A 81 0.60 10.23 -26.62
N LEU A 82 0.61 9.71 -27.85
CA LEU A 82 -0.39 9.98 -28.88
C LEU A 82 -1.67 9.18 -28.56
N ILE A 83 -2.56 9.76 -27.76
CA ILE A 83 -3.77 9.07 -27.30
C ILE A 83 -4.84 9.06 -28.40
N ASP A 84 -5.37 7.89 -28.71
CA ASP A 84 -6.48 7.72 -29.65
C ASP A 84 -7.82 7.87 -28.90
N SER A 85 -8.92 7.91 -29.65
CA SER A 85 -10.27 8.09 -29.06
C SER A 85 -10.73 6.98 -28.12
N ASP A 86 -10.03 5.84 -28.08
CA ASP A 86 -10.25 4.71 -27.19
C ASP A 86 -9.19 4.60 -26.08
N GLY A 87 -8.31 5.59 -25.96
CA GLY A 87 -7.30 5.60 -24.92
C GLY A 87 -7.90 5.76 -23.52
N LYS A 88 -7.07 5.45 -22.51
CA LYS A 88 -7.46 5.58 -21.11
C LYS A 88 -6.41 6.35 -20.31
N VAL A 89 -6.88 7.22 -19.42
CA VAL A 89 -6.06 7.92 -18.43
C VAL A 89 -6.68 7.69 -17.06
N ASP A 90 -5.85 7.22 -16.14
CA ASP A 90 -6.20 6.98 -14.74
C ASP A 90 -5.28 7.83 -13.85
N MET A 91 -5.83 8.86 -13.23
CA MET A 91 -5.10 9.95 -12.59
C MET A 91 -5.61 10.19 -11.17
N ASP A 92 -4.67 10.45 -10.26
CA ASP A 92 -4.94 10.93 -8.90
C ASP A 92 -4.36 12.33 -8.73
N VAL A 93 -5.24 13.33 -8.59
CA VAL A 93 -4.90 14.74 -8.64
C VAL A 93 -5.62 15.51 -7.54
N GLU A 94 -4.96 16.48 -6.92
CA GLU A 94 -5.58 17.43 -5.98
C GLU A 94 -5.53 18.84 -6.55
N ILE A 95 -6.66 19.54 -6.48
CA ILE A 95 -6.73 20.98 -6.69
C ILE A 95 -6.71 21.66 -5.31
N PRO A 96 -5.61 22.31 -4.91
CA PRO A 96 -5.45 22.81 -3.55
C PRO A 96 -6.28 24.07 -3.25
N THR A 97 -6.61 24.85 -4.29
CA THR A 97 -7.30 26.14 -4.17
C THR A 97 -8.29 26.33 -5.30
N GLU A 98 -9.38 27.06 -5.06
CA GLU A 98 -10.41 27.27 -6.09
C GLU A 98 -9.80 27.89 -7.36
N PRO A 99 -9.97 27.27 -8.53
CA PRO A 99 -9.45 27.80 -9.78
C PRO A 99 -10.07 29.16 -10.13
N THR A 100 -9.23 30.13 -10.51
CA THR A 100 -9.67 31.45 -10.99
C THR A 100 -9.83 31.51 -12.51
N ALA A 101 -9.32 30.51 -13.23
CA ALA A 101 -9.43 30.36 -14.67
C ALA A 101 -9.64 28.88 -15.04
N GLN A 102 -10.10 28.63 -16.26
CA GLN A 102 -10.23 27.26 -16.77
C GLN A 102 -8.89 26.54 -16.72
N LEU A 103 -8.91 25.28 -16.28
CA LEU A 103 -7.75 24.41 -16.23
C LEU A 103 -8.00 23.08 -16.94
N PHE A 104 -6.93 22.44 -17.41
CA PHE A 104 -6.92 21.04 -17.82
C PHE A 104 -5.94 20.27 -16.94
N VAL A 105 -6.43 19.23 -16.26
CA VAL A 105 -5.56 18.29 -15.52
C VAL A 105 -4.75 17.41 -16.48
N PHE A 106 -5.33 17.11 -17.64
CA PHE A 106 -4.64 16.61 -18.81
C PHE A 106 -5.47 16.86 -20.06
N GLY A 107 -4.83 17.01 -21.22
CA GLY A 107 -5.56 17.00 -22.48
C GLY A 107 -4.71 17.22 -23.72
N VAL A 108 -5.37 17.03 -24.86
CA VAL A 108 -4.85 17.31 -26.21
C VAL A 108 -5.99 17.74 -27.14
N SER A 109 -5.65 18.55 -28.14
CA SER A 109 -6.42 18.77 -29.35
C SER A 109 -5.50 18.79 -30.56
N VAL A 110 -5.93 18.15 -31.66
CA VAL A 110 -5.11 18.03 -32.87
C VAL A 110 -5.18 19.31 -33.70
N THR A 111 -6.39 19.85 -33.87
CA THR A 111 -6.68 21.02 -34.71
C THR A 111 -7.61 21.98 -33.96
N GLY A 112 -7.09 23.03 -33.35
CA GLY A 112 -7.82 23.99 -32.52
C GLY A 112 -8.72 23.30 -31.49
N ASP A 113 -10.03 23.36 -31.76
CA ASP A 113 -11.08 22.81 -30.91
C ASP A 113 -11.64 21.45 -31.38
N ASN A 114 -10.97 20.84 -32.34
CA ASN A 114 -11.30 19.55 -32.93
C ASN A 114 -10.37 18.44 -32.39
N GLU A 115 -10.86 17.20 -32.45
CA GLU A 115 -10.16 15.97 -32.05
C GLU A 115 -9.57 16.09 -30.65
N ARG A 116 -10.45 16.44 -29.71
CA ARG A 116 -10.11 16.73 -28.31
C ARG A 116 -10.27 15.51 -27.44
N TYR A 117 -9.28 15.29 -26.58
CA TYR A 117 -9.34 14.32 -25.49
C TYR A 117 -8.80 14.98 -24.21
N GLY A 118 -9.58 15.00 -23.13
CA GLY A 118 -9.09 15.51 -21.85
C GLY A 118 -10.16 15.67 -20.79
N VAL A 119 -9.75 16.23 -19.65
CA VAL A 119 -10.62 16.60 -18.54
C VAL A 119 -10.29 18.01 -18.09
N THR A 120 -11.32 18.85 -18.00
CA THR A 120 -11.19 20.28 -17.67
C THR A 120 -12.16 20.67 -16.57
N TYR A 121 -11.82 21.70 -15.80
CA TYR A 121 -12.75 22.36 -14.88
C TYR A 121 -12.99 23.80 -15.36
N LEU A 122 -14.25 24.21 -15.39
CA LEU A 122 -14.68 25.56 -15.75
C LEU A 122 -15.15 26.29 -14.48
N PRO A 123 -14.37 27.22 -13.91
CA PRO A 123 -14.73 27.86 -12.64
C PRO A 123 -15.92 28.81 -12.74
N GLY A 124 -16.17 29.40 -13.92
CA GLY A 124 -17.34 30.25 -14.15
C GLY A 124 -18.66 29.50 -13.96
N ASP A 125 -18.71 28.26 -14.48
CA ASP A 125 -19.89 27.40 -14.40
C ASP A 125 -19.86 26.40 -13.24
N LYS A 126 -18.70 26.24 -12.59
CA LYS A 126 -18.45 25.39 -11.41
C LYS A 126 -18.69 23.91 -11.67
N TYR A 127 -18.22 23.39 -12.79
CA TYR A 127 -18.23 21.96 -13.08
C TYR A 127 -16.96 21.47 -13.76
N TRP A 128 -16.69 20.18 -13.56
CA TRP A 128 -15.80 19.40 -14.39
C TRP A 128 -16.47 19.04 -15.72
N ARG A 129 -15.69 18.83 -16.77
CA ARG A 129 -16.17 18.44 -18.09
C ARG A 129 -15.31 17.33 -18.66
N ASN A 130 -15.98 16.28 -19.10
CA ASN A 130 -15.41 15.23 -19.95
C ASN A 130 -15.35 15.73 -21.39
N VAL A 131 -14.13 15.87 -21.92
CA VAL A 131 -13.88 16.36 -23.27
C VAL A 131 -13.53 15.20 -24.18
N HIS A 132 -14.40 14.95 -25.17
CA HIS A 132 -14.24 13.91 -26.18
C HIS A 132 -14.99 14.30 -27.46
N SER A 133 -14.39 15.17 -28.29
CA SER A 133 -15.13 15.80 -29.39
C SER A 133 -14.31 15.86 -30.67
N THR A 134 -15.02 15.83 -31.80
CA THR A 134 -14.50 16.12 -33.15
C THR A 134 -15.05 17.45 -33.67
N GLY A 135 -15.08 18.49 -32.83
CA GLY A 135 -15.47 19.85 -33.23
C GLY A 135 -17.00 20.09 -33.29
N ASP A 136 -17.79 19.12 -32.82
CA ASP A 136 -19.25 19.13 -32.81
C ASP A 136 -19.85 19.55 -31.46
N GLY A 137 -19.00 19.88 -30.48
CA GLY A 137 -19.44 20.24 -29.13
C GLY A 137 -19.92 19.06 -28.28
N SER A 138 -19.61 17.80 -28.65
CA SER A 138 -19.91 16.64 -27.81
C SER A 138 -19.04 16.66 -26.53
N GLU A 139 -19.62 17.21 -25.48
CA GLU A 139 -18.99 17.37 -24.16
C GLU A 139 -20.02 17.01 -23.09
N ALA A 140 -19.56 16.43 -21.98
CA ALA A 140 -20.44 16.04 -20.88
C ALA A 140 -19.97 16.71 -19.59
N ASN A 141 -20.85 17.52 -19.01
CA ASN A 141 -20.57 18.27 -17.80
C ASN A 141 -20.96 17.45 -16.57
N PHE A 142 -20.07 17.41 -15.58
CA PHE A 142 -20.37 16.82 -14.28
C PHE A 142 -21.31 17.73 -13.48
N PRO A 143 -22.02 17.19 -12.47
CA PRO A 143 -22.83 17.99 -11.57
C PRO A 143 -22.00 19.06 -10.83
N THR A 144 -22.57 20.25 -10.61
CA THR A 144 -21.89 21.34 -9.87
C THR A 144 -21.69 21.05 -8.37
N THR A 145 -22.24 19.93 -7.89
CA THR A 145 -21.96 19.39 -6.56
C THR A 145 -20.56 18.77 -6.48
N LEU A 146 -20.00 18.28 -7.59
CA LEU A 146 -18.61 17.85 -7.68
C LEU A 146 -17.71 19.08 -7.79
N LYS A 147 -17.07 19.45 -6.68
CA LYS A 147 -16.22 20.64 -6.59
C LYS A 147 -14.87 20.43 -7.26
N ALA A 148 -14.19 21.53 -7.58
CA ALA A 148 -12.80 21.48 -8.02
C ALA A 148 -11.84 21.21 -6.86
N VAL A 149 -12.02 21.92 -5.74
CA VAL A 149 -11.09 21.85 -4.61
C VAL A 149 -11.19 20.50 -3.91
N GLY A 150 -10.04 19.87 -3.71
CA GLY A 150 -9.93 18.55 -3.11
C GLY A 150 -9.13 17.59 -4.00
N ARG A 151 -8.94 16.37 -3.47
CA ARG A 151 -8.29 15.26 -4.16
C ARG A 151 -9.34 14.44 -4.90
N HIS A 152 -9.07 14.15 -6.16
CA HIS A 152 -9.99 13.51 -7.09
C HIS A 152 -9.33 12.33 -7.78
N ARG A 153 -10.05 11.20 -7.84
CA ARG A 153 -9.68 10.07 -8.68
C ARG A 153 -10.40 10.20 -10.02
N ILE A 154 -9.65 10.41 -11.09
CA ILE A 154 -10.16 10.64 -12.43
C ILE A 154 -9.80 9.45 -13.32
N VAL A 155 -10.81 8.77 -13.85
CA VAL A 155 -10.65 7.69 -14.84
C VAL A 155 -11.39 8.09 -16.11
N LYS A 156 -10.66 8.49 -17.15
CA LYS A 156 -11.22 8.72 -18.50
C LYS A 156 -10.87 7.52 -19.37
N ASP A 157 -11.89 6.82 -19.87
CA ASP A 157 -11.78 5.61 -20.68
C ASP A 157 -12.59 5.85 -21.97
N GLY A 158 -11.90 6.27 -23.03
CA GLY A 158 -12.52 6.76 -24.25
C GLY A 158 -13.49 7.93 -24.01
N ASN A 159 -14.76 7.74 -24.39
CA ASN A 159 -15.82 8.75 -24.27
C ASN A 159 -16.41 8.86 -22.86
N GLN A 160 -16.08 7.95 -21.93
CA GLN A 160 -16.56 7.97 -20.55
C GLN A 160 -15.51 8.55 -19.62
N CYS A 161 -15.95 9.31 -18.62
CA CYS A 161 -15.07 9.81 -17.56
C CYS A 161 -15.76 9.64 -16.22
N THR A 162 -15.06 9.05 -15.27
CA THR A 162 -15.46 8.91 -13.88
C THR A 162 -14.61 9.82 -13.00
N ILE A 163 -15.23 10.61 -12.14
CA ILE A 163 -14.55 11.40 -11.10
C ILE A 163 -15.26 11.09 -9.78
N ASP A 164 -14.52 10.55 -8.81
CA ASP A 164 -15.01 10.19 -7.46
C ASP A 164 -16.32 9.36 -7.49
N GLY A 165 -16.39 8.40 -8.41
CA GLY A 165 -17.54 7.51 -8.58
C GLY A 165 -18.69 8.08 -9.42
N ILE A 166 -18.68 9.37 -9.76
CA ILE A 166 -19.66 9.97 -10.68
C ILE A 166 -19.15 9.78 -12.11
N THR A 167 -19.98 9.23 -13.01
CA THR A 167 -19.58 8.97 -14.40
C THR A 167 -20.39 9.81 -15.38
N MET A 168 -19.70 10.49 -16.29
CA MET A 168 -20.30 11.25 -17.41
C MET A 168 -19.80 10.69 -18.74
N SER A 169 -20.75 10.45 -19.66
CA SER A 169 -20.46 9.95 -21.01
C SER A 169 -20.78 11.00 -22.06
N THR A 170 -19.91 11.12 -23.04
CA THR A 170 -20.13 11.87 -24.28
C THR A 170 -20.60 10.94 -25.38
N THR A 171 -20.96 11.47 -26.55
CA THR A 171 -21.19 10.62 -27.72
C THR A 171 -19.87 9.98 -28.15
N GLN A 172 -19.88 8.68 -28.47
CA GLN A 172 -18.69 8.03 -29.00
C GLN A 172 -18.24 8.71 -30.31
N ARG A 173 -16.94 8.97 -30.38
CA ARG A 173 -16.25 9.53 -31.55
C ARG A 173 -14.99 8.73 -31.83
N THR A 174 -14.53 8.79 -33.07
CA THR A 174 -13.32 8.10 -33.53
C THR A 174 -12.33 9.14 -34.04
N PHE A 175 -11.12 9.15 -33.49
CA PHE A 175 -10.01 9.96 -33.96
C PHE A 175 -8.67 9.34 -33.52
N THR A 176 -7.61 9.69 -34.23
CA THR A 176 -6.23 9.36 -33.88
C THR A 176 -5.51 10.66 -33.58
N SER A 177 -4.98 10.81 -32.38
CA SER A 177 -4.21 12.01 -32.08
C SER A 177 -2.83 11.93 -32.74
N SER A 178 -2.48 12.94 -33.53
CA SER A 178 -1.11 13.15 -33.99
C SER A 178 -0.25 13.92 -32.98
N ARG A 179 -0.80 14.23 -31.81
CA ARG A 179 -0.16 15.06 -30.78
C ARG A 179 -0.17 14.38 -29.40
N PRO A 180 0.88 14.58 -28.58
CA PRO A 180 0.94 13.96 -27.28
C PRO A 180 -0.01 14.66 -26.28
N VAL A 181 -0.57 13.88 -25.35
CA VAL A 181 -1.28 14.46 -24.20
C VAL A 181 -0.30 15.25 -23.34
N PHE A 182 -0.71 16.42 -22.86
CA PHE A 182 -0.01 17.11 -21.78
C PHE A 182 -0.69 16.81 -20.44
N LEU A 183 0.11 16.69 -19.39
CA LEU A 183 -0.38 16.73 -18.00
C LEU A 183 -0.26 18.16 -17.49
N PHE A 184 -1.18 18.55 -16.60
CA PHE A 184 -1.38 19.92 -16.10
C PHE A 184 -1.68 20.97 -17.19
N ALA A 185 -2.01 20.57 -18.41
CA ALA A 185 -2.41 21.49 -19.47
C ALA A 185 -3.18 20.74 -20.56
N ARG A 186 -3.78 21.47 -21.48
CA ARG A 186 -4.15 20.94 -22.79
C ARG A 186 -3.03 21.23 -23.78
N ASN A 187 -2.61 20.21 -24.53
CA ASN A 187 -1.82 20.41 -25.73
C ASN A 187 -2.72 20.89 -26.87
N GLN A 188 -2.79 22.20 -27.12
CA GLN A 188 -3.43 22.72 -28.32
C GLN A 188 -2.37 22.97 -29.37
N GLU A 189 -2.35 22.11 -30.37
CA GLU A 189 -1.50 22.29 -31.55
C GLU A 189 0.01 22.38 -31.28
N GLY A 190 0.47 21.79 -30.18
CA GLY A 190 1.88 21.82 -29.73
C GLY A 190 2.14 22.81 -28.59
N SER A 191 1.18 23.69 -28.31
CA SER A 191 1.28 24.72 -27.28
C SER A 191 0.45 24.36 -26.04
N PRO A 192 0.99 24.55 -24.83
CA PRO A 192 0.23 24.37 -23.60
C PRO A 192 -0.76 25.52 -23.42
N ILE A 193 -2.01 25.19 -23.08
CA ILE A 193 -3.02 26.16 -22.64
C ILE A 193 -3.78 25.62 -21.44
N HIS A 194 -4.46 26.52 -20.70
CA HIS A 194 -5.22 26.19 -19.50
C HIS A 194 -4.39 25.40 -18.47
N ILE A 195 -3.18 25.91 -18.20
CA ILE A 195 -2.23 25.23 -17.33
C ILE A 195 -2.79 25.18 -15.90
N ALA A 196 -2.88 23.99 -15.35
CA ALA A 196 -3.45 23.74 -14.03
C ALA A 196 -2.45 24.03 -12.92
N SER A 197 -2.94 24.69 -11.87
CA SER A 197 -2.32 24.65 -10.54
C SER A 197 -2.93 23.48 -9.78
N ALA A 198 -2.15 22.42 -9.58
CA ALA A 198 -2.62 21.15 -9.02
C ALA A 198 -1.44 20.32 -8.50
N ARG A 199 -1.74 19.36 -7.62
CA ARG A 199 -0.81 18.31 -7.17
C ARG A 199 -1.16 17.01 -7.89
N LEU A 200 -0.17 16.32 -8.44
CA LEU A 200 -0.34 15.02 -9.08
C LEU A 200 0.34 13.94 -8.25
N TYR A 201 -0.44 12.93 -7.85
CA TYR A 201 0.01 11.80 -7.04
C TYR A 201 0.34 10.57 -7.88
N SER A 202 -0.41 10.35 -8.98
CA SER A 202 -0.11 9.28 -9.95
C SER A 202 -0.83 9.52 -11.27
N CYS A 203 -0.29 8.98 -12.36
CA CYS A 203 -0.96 8.96 -13.66
C CYS A 203 -0.57 7.72 -14.46
N LYS A 204 -1.55 6.90 -14.83
CA LYS A 204 -1.41 5.77 -15.74
C LYS A 204 -2.10 6.08 -17.06
N MET A 205 -1.47 5.71 -18.16
CA MET A 205 -2.02 5.89 -19.49
C MET A 205 -2.02 4.56 -20.23
N TYR A 206 -3.10 4.30 -20.96
CA TYR A 206 -3.26 3.11 -21.77
C TYR A 206 -3.63 3.47 -23.20
N ARG A 207 -3.12 2.67 -24.14
CA ARG A 207 -3.43 2.78 -25.56
C ARG A 207 -3.76 1.39 -26.08
N LYS A 208 -4.92 1.25 -26.75
CA LYS A 208 -5.40 -0.05 -27.27
C LYS A 208 -5.40 -1.15 -26.18
N GLY A 209 -5.80 -0.78 -24.95
CA GLY A 209 -5.82 -1.67 -23.79
C GLY A 209 -4.47 -1.93 -23.10
N ALA A 210 -3.33 -1.57 -23.70
CA ALA A 210 -2.02 -1.79 -23.10
C ALA A 210 -1.58 -0.59 -22.25
N LEU A 211 -1.00 -0.84 -21.06
CA LEU A 211 -0.39 0.19 -20.23
C LEU A 211 0.87 0.74 -20.94
N VAL A 212 0.86 2.03 -21.27
CA VAL A 212 1.97 2.70 -21.97
C VAL A 212 2.75 3.68 -21.09
N ARG A 213 2.16 4.17 -20.00
CA ARG A 213 2.85 4.99 -18.98
C ARG A 213 2.36 4.64 -17.59
N ASP A 214 3.28 4.59 -16.64
CA ASP A 214 2.98 4.52 -15.21
C ASP A 214 3.85 5.55 -14.50
N PHE A 215 3.31 6.77 -14.38
CA PHE A 215 4.03 7.93 -13.87
C PHE A 215 3.96 8.02 -12.35
N ILE A 216 5.13 8.04 -11.72
CA ILE A 216 5.31 8.24 -10.28
C ILE A 216 6.04 9.57 -10.03
N PRO A 217 5.53 10.43 -9.12
CA PRO A 217 6.23 11.62 -8.64
C PRO A 217 7.59 11.26 -8.03
N CYS A 218 8.64 11.96 -8.45
CA CYS A 218 9.97 11.74 -7.89
C CYS A 218 10.88 12.96 -8.06
N LYS A 219 12.00 12.90 -7.36
CA LYS A 219 13.17 13.74 -7.52
C LYS A 219 14.29 12.89 -8.12
N ASN A 220 14.92 13.35 -9.20
CA ASN A 220 16.07 12.64 -9.76
C ASN A 220 17.34 12.85 -8.91
N ALA A 221 18.43 12.15 -9.25
CA ALA A 221 19.72 12.25 -8.54
C ALA A 221 20.31 13.66 -8.48
N SER A 222 19.93 14.56 -9.40
CA SER A 222 20.36 15.96 -9.40
C SER A 222 19.42 16.89 -8.62
N GLY A 223 18.39 16.36 -7.96
CA GLY A 223 17.43 17.14 -7.20
C GLY A 223 16.27 17.72 -8.03
N THR A 224 16.20 17.43 -9.33
CA THR A 224 15.12 17.93 -10.21
C THR A 224 13.84 17.16 -9.96
N VAL A 225 12.73 17.88 -9.75
CA VAL A 225 11.41 17.34 -9.48
C VAL A 225 10.66 17.07 -10.80
N GLY A 226 10.03 15.90 -10.91
CA GLY A 226 9.29 15.48 -12.10
C GLY A 226 8.56 14.16 -11.91
N LEU A 227 8.30 13.45 -13.01
CA LEU A 227 7.67 12.13 -13.01
C LEU A 227 8.64 11.11 -13.60
N TYR A 228 8.74 9.95 -12.97
CA TYR A 228 9.40 8.80 -13.58
C TYR A 228 8.36 7.83 -14.14
N ASP A 229 8.53 7.44 -15.40
CA ASP A 229 7.69 6.43 -16.05
C ASP A 229 8.27 5.03 -15.78
N LEU A 230 7.55 4.22 -15.02
CA LEU A 230 7.95 2.84 -14.72
C LEU A 230 7.85 1.91 -15.92
N VAL A 231 7.10 2.27 -16.98
CA VAL A 231 6.97 1.46 -18.20
C VAL A 231 8.09 1.81 -19.18
N GLY A 232 8.20 3.07 -19.59
CA GLY A 232 9.20 3.56 -20.53
C GLY A 232 10.58 3.83 -19.94
N LYS A 233 10.75 3.68 -18.61
CA LYS A 233 12.01 3.87 -17.88
C LYS A 233 12.67 5.23 -18.17
N LYS A 234 11.85 6.29 -18.18
CA LYS A 234 12.25 7.64 -18.55
C LYS A 234 11.78 8.64 -17.49
N PHE A 235 12.65 9.60 -17.17
CA PHE A 235 12.31 10.74 -16.33
C PHE A 235 11.76 11.89 -17.19
N TYR A 236 10.64 12.45 -16.76
CA TYR A 236 9.91 13.55 -17.39
C TYR A 236 9.96 14.77 -16.48
N THR A 237 10.53 15.85 -16.99
CA THR A 237 10.67 17.11 -16.26
C THR A 237 9.69 18.17 -16.79
N ASN A 238 9.66 19.32 -16.11
CA ASN A 238 8.87 20.48 -16.51
C ASN A 238 9.23 20.93 -17.94
N ALA A 239 8.22 21.08 -18.80
CA ALA A 239 8.36 21.65 -20.13
C ALA A 239 7.92 23.14 -20.21
N GLY A 240 7.41 23.69 -19.11
CA GLY A 240 7.04 25.10 -18.96
C GLY A 240 8.12 25.91 -18.26
N THR A 241 7.70 26.84 -17.41
CA THR A 241 8.61 27.73 -16.68
C THR A 241 8.58 27.46 -15.17
N GLY A 242 9.64 27.87 -14.47
CA GLY A 242 9.84 27.56 -13.06
C GLY A 242 10.15 26.09 -12.81
N ALA A 243 9.93 25.64 -11.57
CA ALA A 243 10.12 24.25 -11.16
C ALA A 243 8.84 23.73 -10.49
N PHE A 244 8.61 22.41 -10.58
CA PHE A 244 7.59 21.77 -9.76
C PHE A 244 7.96 21.88 -8.28
N ILE A 245 6.96 22.09 -7.43
CA ILE A 245 7.13 21.99 -5.98
C ILE A 245 7.02 20.50 -5.61
N ALA A 246 7.99 19.98 -4.87
CA ALA A 246 7.97 18.61 -4.37
C ALA A 246 7.02 18.48 -3.16
N GLY A 247 6.24 17.40 -3.12
CA GLY A 247 5.64 16.92 -1.88
C GLY A 247 6.69 16.33 -0.93
N THR A 248 6.23 15.80 0.20
CA THR A 248 7.05 14.97 1.10
C THR A 248 7.58 13.75 0.34
N GLU A 249 8.71 13.22 0.81
CA GLU A 249 9.19 11.92 0.33
C GLU A 249 8.11 10.88 0.61
N ALA A 250 7.71 10.14 -0.42
CA ALA A 250 6.72 9.10 -0.22
C ALA A 250 7.30 8.07 0.76
N PRO A 251 6.50 7.57 1.72
CA PRO A 251 6.93 6.39 2.46
C PRO A 251 7.27 5.29 1.45
N PRO A 252 8.34 4.51 1.67
CA PRO A 252 8.68 3.39 0.79
C PRO A 252 7.43 2.56 0.53
N PRO A 253 7.13 2.20 -0.74
CA PRO A 253 5.92 1.47 -1.07
C PRO A 253 5.86 0.21 -0.21
N GLU A 254 4.84 0.16 0.66
CA GLU A 254 4.51 -0.88 1.63
C GLU A 254 5.54 -2.01 1.70
N LEU A 255 6.57 -1.79 2.52
CA LEU A 255 7.54 -2.81 2.86
C LEU A 255 6.78 -3.92 3.56
N LEU A 256 6.54 -5.04 2.87
CA LEU A 256 6.10 -6.27 3.50
C LEU A 256 6.97 -6.48 4.74
N ASP A 257 6.35 -6.47 5.91
CA ASP A 257 7.04 -6.56 7.18
C ASP A 257 7.91 -7.82 7.15
N PRO A 258 9.25 -7.70 7.26
CA PRO A 258 10.12 -8.86 7.21
C PRO A 258 9.87 -9.83 8.37
N ALA A 259 9.17 -9.42 9.43
CA ALA A 259 8.72 -10.28 10.51
C ALA A 259 7.50 -11.14 10.14
N LEU A 260 6.67 -10.73 9.17
CA LEU A 260 5.45 -11.42 8.79
C LEU A 260 5.64 -12.34 7.57
N TRP A 261 5.04 -13.52 7.66
CA TRP A 261 4.84 -14.40 6.53
C TRP A 261 3.72 -13.88 5.64
N TYR A 262 3.88 -14.04 4.33
CA TYR A 262 2.88 -13.77 3.31
C TYR A 262 2.62 -15.01 2.45
N GLN A 263 1.52 -15.04 1.69
CA GLN A 263 1.18 -16.16 0.80
C GLN A 263 2.23 -16.41 -0.29
N SER A 264 3.01 -15.39 -0.65
CA SER A 264 4.12 -15.49 -1.59
C SER A 264 5.37 -16.14 -1.00
N ASP A 265 5.47 -16.23 0.32
CA ASP A 265 6.67 -16.71 0.99
C ASP A 265 6.71 -18.24 0.98
N ILE A 266 7.87 -18.80 0.69
CA ILE A 266 8.12 -20.24 0.75
C ILE A 266 9.10 -20.48 1.90
N PRO A 267 8.67 -21.09 3.03
CA PRO A 267 9.56 -21.32 4.17
C PRO A 267 10.77 -22.15 3.80
N THR A 268 11.96 -21.61 4.06
CA THR A 268 13.21 -22.36 3.95
C THR A 268 13.36 -23.34 5.12
N ARG A 269 14.17 -24.39 4.94
CA ARG A 269 14.54 -25.33 6.02
C ARG A 269 15.07 -24.58 7.26
N GLY A 270 15.91 -23.57 7.04
CA GLY A 270 16.49 -22.76 8.11
C GLY A 270 15.47 -21.95 8.89
N GLU A 271 14.44 -21.41 8.21
CA GLU A 271 13.34 -20.70 8.87
C GLU A 271 12.45 -21.64 9.68
N ILE A 272 12.13 -22.83 9.17
CA ILE A 272 11.37 -23.84 9.92
C ILE A 272 12.16 -24.30 11.16
N ASP A 273 13.46 -24.58 11.01
CA ASP A 273 14.31 -24.97 12.14
C ASP A 273 14.54 -23.80 13.11
N ARG A 274 14.44 -22.54 12.68
CA ARG A 274 14.40 -21.37 13.58
C ARG A 274 13.10 -21.36 14.41
N ILE A 275 11.95 -21.57 13.79
CA ILE A 275 10.65 -21.62 14.48
C ILE A 275 10.68 -22.72 15.55
N ARG A 276 11.11 -23.93 15.17
CA ARG A 276 11.26 -25.07 16.09
C ARG A 276 12.16 -24.72 17.29
N ARG A 277 13.33 -24.14 17.04
CA ARG A 277 14.27 -23.70 18.10
C ARG A 277 13.69 -22.65 19.03
N ASN A 278 12.86 -21.75 18.52
CA ASN A 278 12.24 -20.74 19.37
C ASN A 278 11.24 -21.38 20.34
N VAL A 279 10.46 -22.37 19.90
CA VAL A 279 9.53 -23.11 20.78
C VAL A 279 10.30 -23.92 21.83
N ASP A 280 11.37 -24.61 21.43
CA ASP A 280 12.29 -25.29 22.38
C ASP A 280 12.92 -24.32 23.39
N ALA A 281 13.29 -23.11 22.95
CA ALA A 281 13.86 -22.09 23.82
C ALA A 281 12.87 -21.59 24.87
N LEU A 282 11.58 -21.53 24.55
CA LEU A 282 10.54 -21.21 25.54
C LEU A 282 10.44 -22.30 26.61
N GLN A 283 10.46 -23.57 26.23
CA GLN A 283 10.46 -24.68 27.19
C GLN A 283 11.70 -24.63 28.09
N THR A 284 12.88 -24.51 27.46
CA THR A 284 14.17 -24.44 28.16
C THR A 284 14.22 -23.27 29.14
N GLY A 285 13.67 -22.13 28.74
CA GLY A 285 13.60 -20.92 29.56
C GLY A 285 12.57 -20.97 30.67
N PHE A 286 11.55 -21.85 30.57
CA PHE A 286 10.45 -21.95 31.53
C PHE A 286 10.56 -23.19 32.44
N ALA A 287 10.20 -24.36 31.92
CA ALA A 287 10.19 -25.63 32.65
C ALA A 287 9.98 -26.82 31.70
N ASN A 288 10.46 -28.00 32.12
CA ASN A 288 10.15 -29.26 31.44
C ASN A 288 8.71 -29.67 31.72
N LEU A 289 7.83 -29.49 30.73
CA LEU A 289 6.40 -29.83 30.84
C LEU A 289 6.17 -31.32 30.55
N PRO A 290 5.29 -31.99 31.31
CA PRO A 290 5.08 -33.45 31.20
C PRO A 290 4.33 -33.88 29.93
N ASP A 291 3.61 -32.97 29.29
CA ASP A 291 2.76 -33.17 28.11
C ASP A 291 3.31 -32.50 26.85
N TRP A 292 4.63 -32.25 26.84
CA TRP A 292 5.36 -31.71 25.69
C TRP A 292 5.39 -32.72 24.55
N ARG A 293 5.05 -32.26 23.34
CA ARG A 293 5.12 -33.07 22.12
C ARG A 293 6.50 -32.96 21.50
N GLU A 294 7.00 -34.06 20.94
CA GLU A 294 8.35 -34.06 20.34
C GLU A 294 8.40 -33.14 19.11
N ILE A 295 9.34 -32.19 19.12
CA ILE A 295 9.62 -31.31 17.98
C ILE A 295 10.67 -32.00 17.08
N LEU A 296 10.21 -32.49 15.92
CA LEU A 296 11.06 -33.21 14.97
C LEU A 296 11.89 -32.28 14.09
N TYR A 297 13.21 -32.45 14.10
CA TYR A 297 14.17 -31.71 13.25
C TYR A 297 14.55 -32.48 11.98
N ASN A 298 13.56 -32.76 11.13
CA ASN A 298 13.75 -33.52 9.89
C ASN A 298 13.41 -32.68 8.64
N ASN A 299 13.54 -33.30 7.46
CA ASN A 299 13.23 -32.70 6.15
C ASN A 299 11.72 -32.67 5.84
N THR A 300 10.87 -33.10 6.77
CA THR A 300 9.43 -33.09 6.57
C THR A 300 8.80 -31.96 7.37
N VAL A 301 7.63 -31.55 6.91
CA VAL A 301 6.80 -30.52 7.53
C VAL A 301 5.35 -30.93 7.29
N ASP A 302 4.75 -31.60 8.26
CA ASP A 302 3.37 -32.10 8.17
C ASP A 302 2.46 -31.48 9.25
N PHE A 303 1.16 -31.74 9.13
CA PHE A 303 0.17 -31.21 10.07
C PHE A 303 0.38 -31.73 11.50
N GLY A 304 0.95 -32.92 11.69
CA GLY A 304 1.27 -33.47 13.00
C GLY A 304 2.37 -32.67 13.69
N GLN A 305 3.41 -32.31 12.94
CA GLN A 305 4.49 -31.46 13.43
C GLN A 305 4.02 -30.03 13.72
N ALA A 306 3.16 -29.46 12.87
CA ALA A 306 2.54 -28.16 13.14
C ALA A 306 1.65 -28.18 14.40
N ASN A 307 0.85 -29.23 14.55
CA ASN A 307 0.03 -29.44 15.75
C ASN A 307 0.87 -29.57 17.01
N ALA A 308 2.07 -30.16 16.94
CA ALA A 308 2.99 -30.23 18.07
C ALA A 308 3.40 -28.83 18.54
N LEU A 309 3.88 -27.98 17.63
CA LEU A 309 4.31 -26.62 17.95
C LEU A 309 3.21 -25.80 18.64
N GLU A 310 2.00 -25.78 18.07
CA GLU A 310 0.89 -25.00 18.66
C GLU A 310 0.34 -25.61 19.94
N TRP A 311 0.37 -26.94 20.08
CA TRP A 311 0.04 -27.59 21.34
C TRP A 311 0.99 -27.16 22.45
N ASP A 312 2.29 -27.22 22.18
CA ASP A 312 3.35 -26.92 23.14
C ASP A 312 3.32 -25.45 23.59
N LEU A 313 3.06 -24.52 22.66
CA LEU A 313 2.81 -23.11 22.98
C LEU A 313 1.59 -22.96 23.92
N GLN A 314 0.50 -23.69 23.67
CA GLN A 314 -0.67 -23.68 24.55
C GLN A 314 -0.33 -24.25 25.93
N ARG A 315 0.48 -25.32 26.00
CA ARG A 315 0.89 -25.92 27.29
C ARG A 315 1.71 -24.94 28.11
N ILE A 316 2.67 -24.24 27.51
CA ILE A 316 3.43 -23.19 28.21
C ILE A 316 2.49 -22.13 28.78
N TYR A 317 1.53 -21.65 27.97
CA TYR A 317 0.56 -20.66 28.42
C TYR A 317 -0.28 -21.16 29.61
N ASP A 318 -0.84 -22.38 29.51
CA ASP A 318 -1.71 -22.97 30.53
C ASP A 318 -0.96 -23.19 31.85
N TRP A 319 0.23 -23.79 31.79
CA TRP A 319 1.06 -24.05 32.96
C TRP A 319 1.55 -22.76 33.62
N MET A 320 1.99 -21.79 32.83
CA MET A 320 2.38 -20.47 33.33
C MET A 320 1.22 -19.82 34.10
N ASN A 321 0.00 -19.81 33.53
CA ASN A 321 -1.16 -19.24 34.20
C ASN A 321 -1.56 -20.02 35.46
N ALA A 322 -1.49 -21.36 35.43
CA ALA A 322 -1.77 -22.19 36.58
C ALA A 322 -0.78 -21.93 37.74
N MET A 323 0.52 -21.79 37.42
CA MET A 323 1.54 -21.42 38.40
C MET A 323 1.25 -20.05 39.02
N VAL A 324 1.01 -19.04 38.18
CA VAL A 324 0.67 -17.68 38.67
C VAL A 324 -0.56 -17.72 39.58
N ALA A 325 -1.62 -18.42 39.17
CA ALA A 325 -2.84 -18.58 39.98
C ALA A 325 -2.57 -19.29 41.33
N ALA A 326 -1.73 -20.32 41.33
CA ALA A 326 -1.34 -21.03 42.56
C ALA A 326 -0.54 -20.14 43.52
N PHE A 327 0.33 -19.26 43.01
CA PHE A 327 1.06 -18.31 43.85
C PHE A 327 0.16 -17.18 44.38
N LEU A 328 -0.76 -16.66 43.58
CA LEU A 328 -1.71 -15.62 44.00
C LEU A 328 -2.71 -16.13 45.06
N THR A 329 -3.24 -17.34 44.90
CA THR A 329 -4.11 -17.98 45.90
C THR A 329 -3.40 -18.23 47.22
N ARG A 330 -2.10 -18.50 47.20
CA ARG A 330 -1.28 -18.62 48.41
C ARG A 330 -1.13 -17.29 49.16
N GLN A 331 -0.94 -16.16 48.45
CA GLN A 331 -0.85 -14.84 49.09
C GLN A 331 -2.12 -14.47 49.86
N ALA A 332 -3.31 -14.75 49.29
CA ALA A 332 -4.60 -14.51 49.94
C ALA A 332 -4.83 -15.35 51.22
N ASN A 333 -4.11 -16.47 51.38
CA ASN A 333 -4.25 -17.41 52.49
C ASN A 333 -3.00 -17.49 53.39
N THR A 334 -2.11 -16.50 53.35
CA THR A 334 -0.94 -16.45 54.24
C THR A 334 -1.30 -15.88 55.63
N ILE A 335 -0.65 -16.39 56.67
CA ILE A 335 -0.76 -15.92 58.07
C ILE A 335 -0.46 -14.42 58.19
N PHE A 336 0.34 -13.85 57.29
CA PHE A 336 0.63 -12.41 57.24
C PHE A 336 -0.61 -11.54 56.96
N MET A 337 -1.63 -12.04 56.25
CA MET A 337 -2.91 -11.34 56.08
C MET A 337 -3.86 -11.55 57.28
N GLN A 338 -3.86 -12.73 57.90
CA GLN A 338 -4.68 -13.00 59.10
C GLN A 338 -4.16 -12.26 60.35
N ALA A 339 -2.84 -12.06 60.48
CA ALA A 339 -2.24 -11.30 61.58
C ALA A 339 -2.34 -9.78 61.39
N GLY A 340 -2.41 -9.29 60.14
CA GLY A 340 -2.61 -7.86 59.84
C GLY A 340 -4.01 -7.33 60.19
N GLY A 341 -5.00 -8.22 60.37
CA GLY A 341 -6.34 -7.88 60.84
C GLY A 341 -6.50 -7.80 62.37
N ILE A 342 -5.54 -8.33 63.15
CA ILE A 342 -5.62 -8.36 64.62
C ILE A 342 -4.83 -7.20 65.27
N LEU A 343 -3.97 -6.51 64.52
CA LEU A 343 -3.22 -5.33 65.01
C LEU A 343 -3.95 -3.98 64.80
N ASN A 344 -5.19 -4.00 64.31
CA ASN A 344 -6.02 -2.80 64.11
C ASN A 344 -7.42 -2.91 64.77
N ALA A 345 -7.55 -3.65 65.87
CA ALA A 345 -8.76 -3.69 66.69
C ALA A 345 -8.49 -3.18 68.11
#